data_AF-A0A2V8WPG0-F1
#
_entry.id   AF-A0A2V8WPG0-F1
#
_cell.length_a   1.000
_cell.length_b   1.000
_cell.length_c   1.000
_cell.angle_alpha   90.00
_cell.angle_beta   90.00
_cell.angle_gamma   90.00
#
_symmetry.space_group_name_H-M   'P 1'
#
loop_
_entity.id
_entity.type
_entity.pdbx_description
1 polymer ?
#
loop_
_entity_poly.entity_id
_entity_poly.type
_entity_poly.pdbx_seq_one_letter_code
_entity_poly.pdbx_strand_id
1 'polypeptide(L)'
;MAATPAHRVSTGERLNTAETTGKLRQAVAARGIRMTRQRRVILQVMDDAEQHLDVDQILDRAQKIDSGVHLVTVYRTIDLLK
;
A
#
# COMPACT_ATOMS: atom_id res chain seq x y z
N MET A 1 23.71 -26.54 30.05
CA MET A 1 22.59 -26.95 29.17
C MET A 1 21.95 -25.71 28.57
N ALA A 2 22.55 -25.15 27.53
CA ALA A 2 22.02 -23.98 26.82
C ALA A 2 21.54 -24.45 25.45
N ALA A 3 20.23 -24.57 25.27
CA ALA A 3 19.63 -24.85 23.98
C ALA A 3 19.26 -23.51 23.31
N THR A 4 19.97 -23.26 22.21
CA THR A 4 19.79 -22.27 21.14
C THR A 4 18.34 -21.83 20.90
N PRO A 5 18.07 -20.53 20.65
CA PRO A 5 16.75 -20.12 20.19
C PRO A 5 16.61 -20.44 18.70
N ALA A 6 15.73 -21.39 18.37
CA ALA A 6 15.32 -21.66 17.01
C ALA A 6 14.30 -20.59 16.57
N HIS A 7 14.78 -19.43 16.11
CA HIS A 7 13.94 -18.46 15.44
C HIS A 7 13.86 -18.82 13.95
N ARG A 8 12.86 -19.63 13.58
CA ARG A 8 12.55 -19.91 12.18
C ARG A 8 11.53 -18.87 11.70
N VAL A 9 12.02 -17.69 11.33
CA VAL A 9 11.22 -16.65 10.66
C VAL A 9 10.92 -17.11 9.24
N SER A 10 9.64 -17.03 8.87
CA SER A 10 9.19 -17.25 7.50
C SER A 10 9.65 -16.08 6.62
N THR A 11 10.10 -16.38 5.40
CA THR A 11 10.72 -15.48 4.39
C THR A 11 9.85 -14.28 3.93
N GLY A 12 8.81 -13.89 4.66
CA GLY A 12 7.96 -12.72 4.35
C GLY A 12 7.78 -11.73 5.50
N GLU A 13 8.40 -11.95 6.68
CA GLU A 13 8.14 -11.10 7.85
C GLU A 13 8.91 -9.76 7.80
N ARG A 14 8.14 -8.65 7.65
CA ARG A 14 8.43 -7.26 8.07
C ARG A 14 9.10 -6.28 7.07
N LEU A 15 8.64 -6.19 5.82
CA LEU A 15 9.09 -5.09 4.94
C LEU A 15 8.35 -3.75 5.17
N ASN A 16 7.20 -3.76 5.83
CA ASN A 16 6.43 -2.55 6.10
C ASN A 16 6.64 -2.09 7.55
N THR A 17 7.85 -1.60 7.82
CA THR A 17 8.07 -0.77 9.01
C THR A 17 7.42 0.60 8.78
N ALA A 18 7.02 1.31 9.84
CA ALA A 18 6.43 2.65 9.79
C ALA A 18 7.23 3.69 8.95
N GLU A 19 8.48 3.41 8.62
CA GLU A 19 9.32 4.18 7.70
C GLU A 19 8.89 4.08 6.21
N THR A 20 8.10 3.08 5.82
CA THR A 20 7.65 2.88 4.42
C THR A 20 6.33 3.59 4.11
N THR A 21 5.51 3.87 5.13
CA THR A 21 4.24 4.59 4.98
C THR A 21 4.47 5.97 4.35
N GLY A 22 3.91 6.20 3.16
CA GLY A 22 3.99 7.46 2.43
C GLY A 22 5.04 7.51 1.31
N LYS A 23 5.84 6.45 1.10
CA LYS A 23 6.84 6.41 0.00
C LYS A 23 6.17 6.50 -1.38
N LEU A 24 5.07 5.78 -1.59
CA LEU A 24 4.33 5.83 -2.85
C LEU A 24 3.76 7.23 -3.11
N ARG A 25 3.24 7.89 -2.07
CA ARG A 25 2.74 9.26 -2.17
C ARG A 25 3.83 10.24 -2.57
N GLN A 26 5.02 10.12 -1.99
CA GLN A 26 6.17 10.97 -2.34
C GLN A 26 6.62 10.71 -3.78
N ALA A 27 6.70 9.45 -4.21
CA ALA A 27 7.09 9.08 -5.57
C ALA A 27 6.13 9.68 -6.63
N VAL A 28 4.82 9.58 -6.40
CA VAL A 28 3.81 10.15 -7.31
C VAL A 28 3.87 11.69 -7.31
N ALA A 29 4.08 12.32 -6.15
CA ALA A 29 4.20 13.77 -6.05
C ALA A 29 5.46 14.30 -6.75
N ALA A 30 6.60 13.60 -6.63
CA ALA A 30 7.84 13.96 -7.30
C ALA A 30 7.74 13.94 -8.83
N ARG A 31 6.83 13.12 -9.38
CA ARG A 31 6.51 13.06 -10.82
C ARG A 31 5.56 14.19 -11.28
N GLY A 32 5.20 15.14 -10.40
CA GLY A 32 4.29 16.24 -10.73
C GLY A 32 2.83 15.82 -10.94
N ILE A 33 2.47 14.58 -10.57
CA ILE A 33 1.13 14.06 -10.75
C ILE A 33 0.21 14.64 -9.67
N ARG A 34 -0.94 15.17 -10.10
CA ARG A 34 -1.95 15.75 -9.19
C ARG A 34 -2.38 14.73 -8.13
N MET A 35 -2.13 15.07 -6.86
CA MET A 35 -2.52 14.25 -5.71
C MET A 35 -3.96 14.55 -5.28
N THR A 36 -4.93 13.79 -5.77
CA THR A 36 -6.35 13.91 -5.37
C THR A 36 -6.63 13.20 -4.04
N ARG A 37 -7.79 13.44 -3.42
CA ARG A 37 -8.20 12.72 -2.20
C ARG A 37 -8.25 11.20 -2.43
N GLN A 38 -8.91 10.75 -3.50
CA GLN A 38 -9.04 9.33 -3.83
C GLN A 38 -7.68 8.66 -4.07
N ARG A 39 -6.76 9.34 -4.78
CA ARG A 39 -5.39 8.83 -4.98
C ARG A 39 -4.64 8.68 -3.66
N ARG A 40 -4.78 9.64 -2.73
CA ARG A 40 -4.19 9.52 -1.39
C ARG A 40 -4.69 8.30 -0.64
N VAL A 41 -6.00 8.05 -0.67
CA VAL A 41 -6.61 6.89 -0.01
C VAL A 41 -6.08 5.59 -0.61
N ILE A 42 -6.05 5.47 -1.93
CA ILE A 42 -5.53 4.27 -2.61
C ILE A 42 -4.06 4.05 -2.27
N LEU A 43 -3.22 5.08 -2.36
CA LEU A 43 -1.79 4.96 -2.06
C LEU A 43 -1.54 4.65 -0.59
N GLN A 44 -2.36 5.18 0.33
CA GLN A 44 -2.31 4.81 1.75
C GLN A 44 -2.62 3.33 1.96
N VAL A 45 -3.69 2.81 1.35
CA VAL A 45 -4.04 1.38 1.42
C VAL A 45 -2.90 0.50 0.90
N MET A 46 -2.22 0.92 -0.16
CA MET A 46 -1.09 0.20 -0.73
C MET A 46 0.18 0.28 0.15
N ASP A 47 0.46 1.45 0.73
CA ASP A 47 1.59 1.65 1.65
C ASP A 47 1.41 0.85 2.95
N ASP A 48 0.18 0.74 3.45
CA ASP A 48 -0.16 0.02 4.69
C ASP A 48 -0.26 -1.52 4.47
N ALA A 49 -0.16 -2.01 3.24
CA ALA A 49 -0.40 -3.41 2.90
C ALA A 49 0.81 -4.31 3.18
N GLU A 50 0.79 -5.04 4.30
CA GLU A 50 1.86 -5.99 4.68
C GLU A 50 2.08 -7.16 3.69
N GLN A 51 1.10 -7.44 2.85
CA GLN A 51 1.13 -8.48 1.83
C GLN A 51 0.60 -7.92 0.51
N HIS A 52 0.76 -8.70 -0.56
CA HIS A 52 0.20 -8.34 -1.85
C HIS A 52 -1.33 -8.17 -1.74
N LEU A 53 -1.84 -7.05 -2.27
CA LEU A 53 -3.27 -6.83 -2.41
C LEU A 53 -3.65 -6.91 -3.87
N ASP A 54 -4.68 -7.70 -4.14
CA ASP A 54 -5.35 -7.66 -5.43
C ASP A 54 -6.21 -6.39 -5.55
N VAL A 55 -6.57 -6.05 -6.78
CA VAL A 55 -7.30 -4.81 -7.09
C VAL A 55 -8.60 -4.69 -6.30
N ASP A 56 -9.35 -5.78 -6.17
CA ASP A 56 -10.63 -5.79 -5.44
C ASP A 56 -10.42 -5.56 -3.93
N GLN A 57 -9.31 -6.07 -3.37
CA GLN A 57 -8.96 -5.84 -1.97
C GLN A 57 -8.56 -4.38 -1.72
N ILE A 58 -7.83 -3.77 -2.67
CA ILE A 58 -7.51 -2.34 -2.63
C ILE A 58 -8.80 -1.52 -2.67
N LEU A 59 -9.73 -1.86 -3.57
CA LEU A 59 -11.00 -1.17 -3.71
C LEU A 59 -11.84 -1.25 -2.43
N ASP A 60 -12.03 -2.45 -1.88
CA ASP A 60 -12.82 -2.66 -0.65
C ASP A 60 -12.24 -1.88 0.53
N ARG A 61 -10.91 -1.92 0.72
CA ARG A 61 -10.23 -1.15 1.77
C ARG A 61 -10.32 0.35 1.54
N ALA A 62 -10.16 0.81 0.30
CA ALA A 62 -10.25 2.22 -0.03
C ALA A 62 -11.67 2.76 0.18
N GLN A 63 -12.71 1.99 -0.16
CA GLN A 63 -14.12 2.38 0.03
C GLN A 63 -14.51 2.51 1.51
N LYS A 64 -13.88 1.75 2.41
CA LYS A 64 -14.04 1.91 3.86
C LYS A 64 -13.55 3.27 4.36
N ILE A 65 -12.64 3.92 3.63
CA ILE A 65 -12.08 5.24 3.97
C ILE A 65 -12.78 6.35 3.15
N ASP A 66 -13.06 6.09 1.88
CA ASP A 66 -13.68 6.99 0.93
C ASP A 66 -14.63 6.24 -0.01
N SER A 67 -15.93 6.30 0.28
CA SER A 67 -16.98 5.65 -0.50
C SER A 67 -17.10 6.16 -1.94
N GLY A 68 -16.46 7.30 -2.27
CA GLY A 68 -16.37 7.80 -3.64
C GLY A 68 -15.29 7.11 -4.50
N VAL A 69 -14.50 6.19 -3.93
CA VAL A 69 -13.50 5.44 -4.70
C VAL A 69 -14.18 4.36 -5.53
N HIS A 70 -13.88 4.36 -6.82
CA HIS A 70 -14.36 3.37 -7.78
C HIS A 70 -13.18 2.60 -8.38
N LEU A 71 -13.48 1.42 -8.92
CA LEU A 71 -12.50 0.51 -9.54
C LEU A 71 -11.64 1.21 -10.61
N VAL A 72 -12.24 2.09 -11.42
CA VAL A 72 -11.51 2.88 -12.43
C VAL A 72 -10.43 3.77 -11.81
N THR A 73 -10.67 4.32 -10.62
CA THR A 73 -9.69 5.15 -9.92
C THR A 73 -8.54 4.31 -9.37
N VAL A 74 -8.81 3.07 -8.95
CA VAL A 74 -7.78 2.12 -8.52
C VAL A 74 -6.83 1.82 -9.67
N TYR A 75 -7.35 1.37 -10.82
CA TYR A 75 -6.54 1.09 -12.01
C TYR A 75 -5.73 2.31 -12.47
N ARG A 76 -6.39 3.47 -12.59
CA ARG A 76 -5.72 4.73 -12.97
C ARG A 76 -4.64 5.14 -11.98
N THR A 77 -4.71 4.72 -10.72
CA THR A 77 -3.68 5.04 -9.73
C THR A 77 -2.52 4.05 -9.82
N ILE A 78 -2.80 2.76 -10.01
CA ILE A 78 -1.78 1.73 -10.23
C ILE A 78 -0.97 2.02 -11.49
N ASP A 79 -1.61 2.46 -12.58
CA ASP A 79 -0.92 2.80 -13.83
C ASP A 79 0.10 3.94 -13.67
N LEU A 80 -0.05 4.81 -12.67
CA LEU A 80 0.91 5.90 -12.39
C LEU A 80 2.21 5.40 -11.76
N LEU A 81 2.21 4.18 -11.23
CA LEU A 81 3.33 3.58 -10.51
C LEU A 81 4.23 2.74 -11.42
N LYS A 82 3.83 2.54 -12.68
CA LYS A 82 4.68 1.96 -13.72
C LYS A 82 5.90 2.84 -14.03
#